data_AF-A0A533Y641-F1
#
_entry.id   AF-A0A533Y641-F1
#
_cell.length_a   1.000
_cell.length_b   1.000
_cell.length_c   1.000
_cell.angle_alpha   90.00
_cell.angle_beta   90.00
_cell.angle_gamma   90.00
#
_symmetry.space_group_name_H-M   'P 1'
#
loop_
_entity.id
_entity.type
_entity.pdbx_description
1 polymer ?
#
loop_
_entity_poly.entity_id
_entity_poly.type
_entity_poly.pdbx_seq_one_letter_code
_entity_poly.pdbx_strand_id
1 'polypeptide(L)'
;MLSDWTSIELATRLRTMNRILDCIVPDPPTEAVDDAIEIVLKAVGRQEMTQAVTILEEVVNTNPFWLRGYLLLATIYQYVQYADQAIVTIEKGLAICASGLRLFSAPKWIEAVERINGPVVHNRIRNHAERLRRYERMFRHRLAMLQVRCGNLDEAIEQWSASEEVHGA
;
A
#
# COMPACT_ATOMS: atom_id res chain seq x y z
N MET A 1 -16.32 -2.97 -27.53
CA MET A 1 -14.90 -2.99 -27.95
C MET A 1 -14.00 -2.14 -27.06
N LEU A 2 -14.35 -0.91 -26.66
CA LEU A 2 -13.47 -0.08 -25.81
C LEU A 2 -13.30 -0.60 -24.36
N SER A 3 -14.32 -1.24 -23.78
CA SER A 3 -14.30 -1.79 -22.40
C SER A 3 -13.28 -2.92 -22.20
N ASP A 4 -13.06 -3.74 -23.22
CA ASP A 4 -12.17 -4.89 -23.15
C ASP A 4 -10.70 -4.46 -23.13
N TRP A 5 -10.36 -3.44 -23.91
CA TRP A 5 -9.01 -2.86 -23.94
C TRP A 5 -8.64 -2.19 -22.62
N THR A 6 -9.55 -1.44 -22.01
CA THR A 6 -9.31 -0.79 -20.72
C THR A 6 -9.13 -1.82 -19.60
N SER A 7 -9.89 -2.93 -19.64
CA SER A 7 -9.77 -4.02 -18.68
C SER A 7 -8.40 -4.73 -18.77
N ILE A 8 -7.96 -5.01 -19.99
CA ILE A 8 -6.62 -5.58 -20.27
C ILE A 8 -5.53 -4.64 -19.75
N GLU A 9 -5.72 -3.32 -19.89
CA GLU A 9 -4.79 -2.32 -19.37
C GLU A 9 -4.70 -2.36 -17.83
N LEU A 10 -5.84 -2.42 -17.11
CA LEU A 10 -5.83 -2.50 -15.64
C LEU A 10 -5.17 -3.80 -15.15
N ALA A 11 -5.53 -4.95 -15.71
CA ALA A 11 -4.94 -6.24 -15.32
C ALA A 11 -3.42 -6.23 -15.51
N THR A 12 -2.95 -5.65 -16.63
CA THR A 12 -1.52 -5.50 -16.92
C THR A 12 -0.85 -4.57 -15.92
N ARG A 13 -1.48 -3.45 -15.60
CA ARG A 13 -0.97 -2.48 -14.62
C ARG A 13 -0.84 -3.10 -13.23
N LEU A 14 -1.87 -3.79 -12.74
CA LEU A 14 -1.85 -4.45 -11.43
C LEU A 14 -0.78 -5.55 -11.37
N ARG A 15 -0.62 -6.34 -12.43
CA ARG A 15 0.41 -7.38 -12.52
C ARG A 15 1.82 -6.76 -12.48
N THR A 16 2.05 -5.69 -13.23
CA THR A 16 3.32 -4.97 -13.23
C THR A 16 3.60 -4.36 -11.86
N MET A 17 2.60 -3.73 -11.24
CA MET A 17 2.74 -3.18 -9.88
C MET A 17 3.11 -4.27 -8.88
N ASN A 18 2.43 -5.42 -8.90
CA ASN A 18 2.74 -6.53 -7.99
C ASN A 18 4.19 -6.99 -8.14
N ARG A 19 4.62 -7.24 -9.39
CA ARG A 19 5.99 -7.66 -9.69
C ARG A 19 7.04 -6.65 -9.25
N ILE A 20 6.78 -5.35 -9.46
CA ILE A 20 7.70 -4.30 -9.02
C ILE A 20 7.80 -4.30 -7.50
N LEU A 21 6.65 -4.39 -6.79
CA LEU A 21 6.60 -4.41 -5.33
C LEU A 21 7.34 -5.62 -4.74
N ASP A 22 7.32 -6.78 -5.40
CA ASP A 22 8.16 -7.93 -4.99
C ASP A 22 9.65 -7.61 -5.00
N CYS A 23 10.11 -6.76 -5.91
CA CYS A 23 11.51 -6.35 -5.98
C CYS A 23 11.87 -5.27 -4.97
N ILE A 24 11.01 -4.25 -4.80
CA ILE A 24 11.35 -3.05 -4.02
C ILE A 24 10.96 -3.13 -2.55
N VAL A 25 9.90 -3.86 -2.23
CA VAL A 25 9.35 -3.99 -0.88
C VAL A 25 8.74 -5.40 -0.73
N PRO A 26 9.58 -6.46 -0.62
CA PRO A 26 9.08 -7.82 -0.50
C PRO A 26 8.31 -7.97 0.81
N ASP A 27 7.08 -8.45 0.68
CA ASP A 27 6.28 -8.89 1.83
C ASP A 27 6.61 -10.35 2.13
N PRO A 28 6.55 -10.79 3.41
CA PRO A 28 6.65 -12.19 3.73
C PRO A 28 5.51 -12.93 3.02
N PRO A 29 5.81 -14.03 2.33
CA PRO A 29 4.78 -14.78 1.62
C PRO A 29 3.76 -15.28 2.63
N THR A 30 2.49 -15.06 2.32
CA THR A 30 1.37 -15.65 3.06
C THR A 30 0.42 -16.19 2.02
N GLU A 31 0.06 -17.47 2.14
CA GLU A 31 -0.81 -18.20 1.21
C GLU A 31 -2.08 -17.40 0.87
N ALA A 32 -2.75 -16.84 1.88
CA ALA A 32 -3.93 -16.00 1.72
C ALA A 32 -3.72 -14.74 0.84
N VAL A 33 -2.52 -14.15 0.83
CA VAL A 33 -2.19 -12.96 0.02
C VAL A 33 -1.85 -13.36 -1.40
N ASP A 34 -1.07 -14.42 -1.57
CA ASP A 34 -0.64 -14.88 -2.89
C ASP A 34 -1.85 -15.35 -3.72
N ASP A 35 -2.75 -16.11 -3.08
CA ASP A 35 -4.02 -16.54 -3.69
C ASP A 35 -4.91 -15.35 -4.03
N ALA A 36 -5.03 -14.37 -3.13
CA ALA A 36 -5.88 -13.22 -3.35
C ALA A 36 -5.44 -12.38 -4.56
N ILE A 37 -4.14 -12.18 -4.76
CA ILE A 37 -3.63 -11.45 -5.93
C ILE A 37 -4.02 -12.17 -7.23
N GLU A 38 -3.86 -13.49 -7.29
CA GLU A 38 -4.23 -14.25 -8.49
C GLU A 38 -5.73 -14.13 -8.79
N ILE A 39 -6.57 -14.31 -7.78
CA ILE A 39 -8.02 -14.22 -7.93
C ILE A 39 -8.44 -12.81 -8.37
N VAL A 40 -7.84 -11.76 -7.78
CA VAL A 40 -8.10 -10.36 -8.15
C VAL A 40 -7.71 -10.09 -9.61
N LEU A 41 -6.52 -10.52 -10.04
CA LEU A 41 -6.07 -10.33 -11.42
C LEU A 41 -6.98 -11.03 -12.42
N LYS A 42 -7.49 -12.22 -12.07
CA LYS A 42 -8.45 -12.98 -12.88
C LYS A 42 -9.81 -12.29 -12.95
N ALA A 43 -10.34 -11.83 -11.81
CA ALA A 43 -11.60 -11.09 -11.74
C ALA A 43 -11.53 -9.78 -12.55
N VAL A 44 -10.44 -9.02 -12.42
CA VAL A 44 -10.20 -7.82 -13.24
C VAL A 44 -10.16 -8.16 -14.72
N GLY A 45 -9.45 -9.22 -15.12
CA GLY A 45 -9.41 -9.68 -16.52
C GLY A 45 -10.79 -10.06 -17.08
N ARG A 46 -11.72 -10.46 -16.21
CA ARG A 46 -13.13 -10.76 -16.54
C ARG A 46 -14.07 -9.57 -16.42
N GLN A 47 -13.55 -8.39 -16.07
CA GLN A 47 -14.34 -7.18 -15.78
C GLN A 47 -15.23 -7.28 -14.54
N GLU A 48 -14.97 -8.23 -13.65
CA GLU A 48 -15.70 -8.45 -12.40
C GLU A 48 -15.15 -7.51 -11.30
N MET A 49 -15.24 -6.18 -11.53
CA MET A 49 -14.61 -5.17 -10.66
C MET A 49 -15.13 -5.21 -9.22
N THR A 50 -16.43 -5.42 -9.03
CA THR A 50 -17.02 -5.56 -7.69
C THR A 50 -16.42 -6.73 -6.93
N GLN A 51 -16.24 -7.88 -7.60
CA GLN A 51 -15.63 -9.05 -6.99
C GLN A 51 -14.16 -8.79 -6.62
N ALA A 52 -13.40 -8.17 -7.54
CA ALA A 52 -12.01 -7.81 -7.28
C ALA A 52 -11.85 -6.89 -6.07
N VAL A 53 -12.74 -5.90 -5.94
CA VAL A 53 -12.80 -4.99 -4.79
C VAL A 53 -13.14 -5.75 -3.51
N THR A 54 -14.20 -6.56 -3.50
CA THR A 54 -14.62 -7.34 -2.33
C THR A 54 -13.50 -8.23 -1.79
N ILE A 55 -12.81 -8.96 -2.68
CA ILE A 55 -11.69 -9.83 -2.28
C ILE A 55 -10.58 -9.01 -1.63
N LEU A 56 -10.17 -7.90 -2.25
CA LEU A 56 -9.12 -7.05 -1.67
C LEU A 56 -9.52 -6.47 -0.33
N GLU A 57 -10.76 -6.00 -0.19
CA GLU A 57 -11.28 -5.47 1.06
C GLU A 57 -11.26 -6.52 2.19
N GLU A 58 -11.69 -7.75 1.92
CA GLU A 58 -11.62 -8.85 2.87
C GLU A 58 -10.18 -9.13 3.33
N VAL A 59 -9.23 -9.17 2.39
CA VAL A 59 -7.83 -9.46 2.71
C VAL A 59 -7.18 -8.32 3.49
N VAL A 60 -7.40 -7.05 3.12
CA VAL A 60 -6.81 -5.94 3.89
C VAL A 60 -7.47 -5.76 5.26
N ASN A 61 -8.74 -6.16 5.43
CA ASN A 61 -9.40 -6.13 6.73
C ASN A 61 -8.89 -7.24 7.66
N THR A 62 -8.61 -8.43 7.12
CA THR A 62 -8.05 -9.56 7.89
C THR A 62 -6.54 -9.44 8.10
N ASN A 63 -5.84 -8.78 7.18
CA ASN A 63 -4.41 -8.47 7.27
C ASN A 63 -4.15 -6.97 7.02
N PRO A 64 -4.36 -6.10 8.03
CA PRO A 64 -4.15 -4.66 7.88
C PRO A 64 -2.71 -4.26 7.53
N PHE A 65 -1.73 -5.10 7.83
CA PHE A 65 -0.32 -4.84 7.51
C PHE A 65 0.09 -5.27 6.09
N TRP A 66 -0.84 -5.80 5.30
CA TRP A 66 -0.64 -6.02 3.88
C TRP A 66 -0.85 -4.72 3.09
N LEU A 67 0.15 -3.84 3.19
CA LEU A 67 0.11 -2.48 2.64
C LEU A 67 -0.01 -2.46 1.11
N ARG A 68 0.54 -3.47 0.44
CA ARG A 68 0.34 -3.71 -0.98
C ARG A 68 -1.14 -3.77 -1.36
N GLY A 69 -1.98 -4.40 -0.55
CA GLY A 69 -3.41 -4.53 -0.80
C GLY A 69 -4.10 -3.17 -0.95
N TYR A 70 -3.74 -2.20 -0.11
CA TYR A 70 -4.27 -0.83 -0.20
C TYR A 70 -3.85 -0.13 -1.50
N LEU A 71 -2.61 -0.33 -1.98
CA LEU A 71 -2.17 0.23 -3.27
C LEU A 71 -2.92 -0.37 -4.47
N LEU A 72 -3.15 -1.69 -4.44
CA LEU A 72 -3.90 -2.38 -5.48
C LEU A 72 -5.37 -1.94 -5.48
N LEU A 73 -6.00 -1.91 -4.30
CA LEU A 73 -7.39 -1.51 -4.13
C LEU A 73 -7.62 -0.06 -4.57
N ALA A 74 -6.76 0.88 -4.14
CA ALA A 74 -6.83 2.26 -4.58
C ALA A 74 -6.63 2.42 -6.10
N THR A 75 -5.83 1.55 -6.73
CA THR A 75 -5.64 1.57 -8.18
C THR A 75 -6.87 1.08 -8.92
N ILE A 76 -7.58 0.09 -8.39
CA ILE A 76 -8.88 -0.35 -8.94
C ILE A 76 -9.91 0.76 -8.76
N TYR A 77 -10.03 1.35 -7.56
CA TYR A 77 -10.95 2.48 -7.31
C TYR A 77 -10.68 3.67 -8.24
N GLN A 78 -9.42 4.03 -8.44
CA GLN A 78 -9.05 5.09 -9.38
C GLN A 78 -9.47 4.74 -10.81
N TYR A 79 -9.31 3.49 -11.24
CA TYR A 79 -9.67 3.05 -12.58
C TYR A 79 -11.20 3.10 -12.82
N VAL A 80 -12.01 2.75 -11.82
CA VAL A 80 -13.49 2.85 -11.90
C VAL A 80 -14.01 4.28 -11.63
N GLN A 81 -13.13 5.29 -11.65
CA GLN A 81 -13.44 6.70 -11.41
C GLN A 81 -14.04 7.02 -10.03
N TYR A 82 -13.73 6.17 -9.05
CA TYR A 82 -14.11 6.31 -7.65
C TYR A 82 -12.97 7.00 -6.90
N ALA A 83 -12.76 8.28 -7.20
CA ALA A 83 -11.62 9.06 -6.69
C ALA A 83 -11.62 9.17 -5.16
N ASP A 84 -12.79 9.41 -4.56
CA ASP A 84 -12.95 9.51 -3.12
C ASP A 84 -12.60 8.18 -2.43
N GLN A 85 -13.10 7.05 -2.94
CA GLN A 85 -12.73 5.73 -2.40
C GLN A 85 -11.24 5.43 -2.57
N ALA A 86 -10.63 5.86 -3.69
CA ALA A 86 -9.19 5.70 -3.89
C ALA A 86 -8.39 6.50 -2.86
N ILE A 87 -8.77 7.75 -2.60
CA ILE A 87 -8.16 8.63 -1.58
C ILE A 87 -8.28 7.99 -0.19
N VAL A 88 -9.50 7.63 0.22
CA VAL A 88 -9.75 7.01 1.53
C VAL A 88 -8.95 5.71 1.71
N THR A 89 -8.82 4.91 0.64
CA THR A 89 -8.05 3.67 0.69
C THR A 89 -6.56 3.92 0.90
N ILE A 90 -6.00 4.94 0.24
CA ILE A 90 -4.60 5.33 0.43
C ILE A 90 -4.37 5.90 1.83
N GLU A 91 -5.28 6.73 2.33
CA GLU A 91 -5.21 7.28 3.68
C GLU A 91 -5.24 6.19 4.76
N LYS A 92 -6.06 5.14 4.59
CA LYS A 92 -6.05 3.96 5.47
C LYS A 92 -4.67 3.30 5.48
N GLY A 93 -4.08 3.03 4.31
CA GLY A 93 -2.74 2.46 4.21
C GLY A 93 -1.67 3.32 4.87
N LEU A 94 -1.77 4.64 4.71
CA LEU A 94 -0.88 5.62 5.36
C LEU A 94 -1.04 5.61 6.89
N ALA A 95 -2.26 5.51 7.40
CA ALA A 95 -2.55 5.42 8.83
C ALA A 95 -1.98 4.14 9.47
N ILE A 96 -2.01 3.00 8.76
CA ILE A 96 -1.35 1.77 9.21
C ILE A 96 0.17 1.97 9.28
N CYS A 97 0.78 2.63 8.28
CA CYS A 97 2.21 2.95 8.31
C CYS A 97 2.57 3.81 9.53
N ALA A 98 1.84 4.90 9.75
CA ALA A 98 2.07 5.80 10.88
C ALA A 98 1.92 5.09 12.23
N SER A 99 0.89 4.24 12.36
CA SER A 99 0.65 3.47 13.59
C SER A 99 1.76 2.44 13.84
N GLY A 100 2.19 1.73 12.79
CA GLY A 100 3.31 0.79 12.86
C GLY A 100 4.63 1.47 13.21
N LEU A 101 4.97 2.57 12.55
CA LEU A 101 6.21 3.33 12.81
C LEU A 101 6.23 3.92 14.23
N ARG A 102 5.08 4.39 14.73
CA ARG A 102 4.95 4.83 16.13
C ARG A 102 5.23 3.69 17.11
N LEU A 103 4.78 2.47 16.81
CA LEU A 103 5.07 1.30 17.65
C LEU A 103 6.58 1.02 17.72
N PHE A 104 7.28 1.09 16.58
CA PHE A 104 8.72 0.80 16.51
C PHE A 104 9.64 1.94 16.97
N SER A 105 9.12 3.16 17.16
CA SER A 105 9.85 4.32 17.66
C SER A 105 9.59 4.61 19.14
N ALA A 106 8.71 3.85 19.80
CA ALA A 106 8.41 4.04 21.21
C ALA A 106 9.61 3.66 22.11
N PRO A 107 10.06 4.53 23.03
CA PRO A 107 11.26 4.31 23.87
C PRO A 107 11.21 3.01 24.67
N LYS A 108 10.04 2.68 25.25
CA LYS A 108 9.82 1.43 26.01
C LYS A 108 10.01 0.17 25.16
N TRP A 109 9.76 0.26 23.86
CA TRP A 109 9.96 -0.85 22.94
C TRP A 109 11.45 -0.97 22.60
N ILE A 110 12.17 0.15 22.40
CA ILE A 110 13.61 0.13 22.16
C ILE A 110 14.33 -0.53 23.34
N GLU A 111 14.06 -0.08 24.58
CA GLU A 111 14.63 -0.69 25.79
C GLU A 111 14.26 -2.17 25.95
N ALA A 112 13.02 -2.55 25.63
CA ALA A 112 12.59 -3.95 25.70
C ALA A 112 13.29 -4.82 24.64
N VAL A 113 13.46 -4.36 23.39
CA VAL A 113 14.20 -5.11 22.36
C VAL A 113 15.66 -5.27 22.74
N GLU A 114 16.30 -4.18 23.21
CA GLU A 114 17.69 -4.18 23.66
C GLU A 114 17.91 -5.15 24.81
N ARG A 115 16.97 -5.21 25.76
CA ARG A 115 17.04 -6.11 26.92
C ARG A 115 16.77 -7.58 26.57
N ILE A 116 16.01 -7.85 25.51
CA ILE A 116 15.60 -9.20 25.14
C ILE A 116 16.58 -9.88 24.17
N ASN A 117 17.28 -9.19 23.24
CA ASN A 117 17.84 -9.94 22.09
C ASN A 117 19.15 -9.50 21.43
N GLY A 118 19.96 -10.51 21.10
CA GLY A 118 21.03 -10.45 20.11
C GLY A 118 20.59 -10.07 18.67
N PRO A 119 21.54 -10.08 17.71
CA PRO A 119 21.47 -9.34 16.44
C PRO A 119 20.26 -9.64 15.53
N VAL A 120 19.65 -10.82 15.65
CA VAL A 120 18.62 -11.31 14.72
C VAL A 120 17.28 -10.58 14.89
N VAL A 121 16.83 -10.35 16.12
CA VAL A 121 15.54 -9.67 16.37
C VAL A 121 15.61 -8.20 16.02
N HIS A 122 16.74 -7.55 16.33
CA HIS A 122 17.05 -6.19 15.89
C HIS A 122 16.96 -6.04 14.37
N ASN A 123 17.54 -6.99 13.61
CA ASN A 123 17.47 -6.98 12.15
C ASN A 123 16.04 -7.11 11.63
N ARG A 124 15.22 -8.01 12.19
CA ARG A 124 13.83 -8.20 11.76
C ARG A 124 12.99 -6.94 11.97
N ILE A 125 13.11 -6.30 13.13
CA ILE A 125 12.36 -5.09 13.47
C ILE A 125 12.78 -3.93 12.58
N ARG A 126 14.09 -3.72 12.41
CA ARG A 126 14.62 -2.70 11.51
C ARG A 126 14.13 -2.89 10.08
N ASN A 127 14.15 -4.12 9.56
CA ASN A 127 13.65 -4.43 8.23
C ASN A 127 12.15 -4.13 8.09
N HIS A 128 11.34 -4.44 9.11
CA HIS A 128 9.91 -4.15 9.10
C HIS A 128 9.63 -2.64 9.15
N ALA A 129 10.35 -1.88 9.98
CA ALA A 129 10.23 -0.42 10.03
C ALA A 129 10.63 0.23 8.70
N GLU A 130 11.72 -0.22 8.07
CA GLU A 130 12.11 0.27 6.74
C GLU A 130 11.05 -0.06 5.68
N ARG A 131 10.42 -1.24 5.76
CA ARG A 131 9.29 -1.62 4.90
C ARG A 131 8.13 -0.63 5.00
N LEU A 132 7.75 -0.28 6.23
CA LEU A 132 6.70 0.70 6.51
C LEU A 132 7.07 2.09 5.94
N ARG A 133 8.31 2.55 6.12
CA ARG A 133 8.78 3.83 5.55
C ARG A 133 8.73 3.86 4.02
N ARG A 134 9.03 2.74 3.36
CA ARG A 134 8.93 2.65 1.90
C ARG A 134 7.49 2.74 1.42
N TYR A 135 6.58 2.02 2.07
CA TYR A 135 5.15 2.10 1.76
C TYR A 135 4.58 3.49 2.07
N GLU A 136 4.97 4.11 3.19
CA GLU A 136 4.56 5.48 3.54
C GLU A 136 4.88 6.46 2.41
N ARG A 137 6.12 6.43 1.89
CA ARG A 137 6.53 7.27 0.75
C ARG A 137 5.68 7.01 -0.50
N MET A 138 5.37 5.74 -0.79
CA MET A 138 4.51 5.39 -1.93
C MET A 138 3.08 5.90 -1.74
N PHE A 139 2.52 5.77 -0.53
CA PHE A 139 1.18 6.26 -0.23
C PHE A 139 1.09 7.78 -0.35
N ARG A 140 2.05 8.53 0.22
CA ARG A 140 2.10 9.99 0.09
C ARG A 140 2.19 10.43 -1.37
N HIS A 141 3.09 9.82 -2.14
CA HIS A 141 3.19 10.10 -3.57
C HIS A 141 1.89 9.79 -4.31
N ARG A 142 1.26 8.65 -4.02
CA ARG A 142 0.01 8.23 -4.67
C ARG A 142 -1.17 9.13 -4.31
N LEU A 143 -1.24 9.56 -3.04
CA LEU A 143 -2.24 10.48 -2.53
C LEU A 143 -2.12 11.85 -3.20
N ALA A 144 -0.92 12.40 -3.26
CA ALA A 144 -0.64 13.66 -3.94
C ALA A 144 -1.06 13.60 -5.42
N MET A 145 -0.72 12.52 -6.13
CA MET A 145 -1.11 12.33 -7.52
C MET A 145 -2.64 12.21 -7.72
N LEU A 146 -3.37 11.66 -6.74
CA LEU A 146 -4.83 11.61 -6.75
C LEU A 146 -5.42 13.01 -6.51
N GLN A 147 -4.88 13.74 -5.53
CA GLN A 147 -5.30 15.08 -5.17
C GLN A 147 -5.08 16.08 -6.31
N VAL A 148 -3.93 16.04 -6.99
CA VAL A 148 -3.69 16.84 -8.22
C VAL A 148 -4.75 16.58 -9.28
N ARG A 149 -5.13 15.32 -9.50
CA ARG A 149 -6.18 14.97 -10.48
C ARG A 149 -7.56 15.47 -10.07
N CYS A 150 -7.81 15.63 -8.77
CA CYS A 150 -9.06 16.16 -8.24
C CYS A 150 -9.07 17.69 -8.13
N GLY A 151 -7.94 18.36 -8.41
CA GLY A 151 -7.80 19.82 -8.25
C GLY A 151 -7.41 20.28 -6.84
N ASN A 152 -7.16 19.34 -5.92
CA ASN A 152 -6.78 19.58 -4.53
C ASN A 152 -5.26 19.81 -4.44
N LEU A 153 -4.80 20.96 -4.97
CA LEU A 153 -3.36 21.22 -5.14
C LEU A 153 -2.65 21.48 -3.81
N ASP A 154 -3.32 22.12 -2.85
CA ASP A 154 -2.74 22.45 -1.55
C ASP A 154 -2.45 21.18 -0.74
N GLU A 155 -3.40 20.24 -0.71
CA GLU A 155 -3.22 18.95 -0.05
C GLU A 155 -2.14 18.10 -0.74
N ALA A 156 -2.03 18.18 -2.08
CA ALA A 156 -0.98 17.48 -2.80
C ALA A 156 0.43 18.00 -2.47
N ILE A 157 0.58 19.32 -2.32
CA ILE A 157 1.85 19.94 -1.90
C ILE A 157 2.21 19.46 -0.50
N GLU A 158 1.25 19.46 0.43
CA GLU A 158 1.47 18.99 1.81
C GLU A 158 2.03 17.55 1.83
N GLN A 159 1.47 16.64 1.02
CA GLN A 159 1.94 15.26 0.95
C GLN A 159 3.38 15.12 0.44
N TRP A 160 3.79 15.95 -0.52
CA TRP A 160 5.16 15.95 -1.04
C TRP A 160 6.14 16.57 -0.05
N SER A 161 5.80 17.71 0.56
CA SER A 161 6.63 18.37 1.57
C SER A 161 6.90 17.44 2.76
N ALA A 162 5.87 16.72 3.24
CA ALA A 162 6.02 15.74 4.31
C ALA A 162 6.93 14.54 3.94
N SER A 163 7.17 14.29 2.66
CA SER A 163 8.09 13.21 2.20
C SER A 163 9.55 13.67 2.17
N GLU A 164 9.82 14.97 2.02
CA GLU A 164 11.15 15.54 1.96
C GLU A 164 11.75 15.81 3.35
N GLU A 165 10.94 16.21 4.32
CA GLU A 165 11.39 16.46 5.70
C GLU A 165 12.01 15.23 6.39
N VAL A 166 11.65 14.03 5.97
CA VAL A 166 12.22 12.77 6.52
C VAL A 166 13.65 12.49 6.04
N HIS A 167 14.12 13.17 4.98
CA HIS A 167 15.49 12.99 4.44
C HIS A 167 16.47 14.08 4.89
N GLY A 168 16.01 15.08 5.66
CA GLY A 168 16.79 16.24 6.09
C GLY A 168 17.33 16.20 7.53
N ALA A 169 17.18 15.08 8.26
CA ALA A 169 17.58 14.94 9.66
C ALA A 169 18.60 13.80 9.89
#